data_AF-A0A4Y8SFK3-F1
#
_entry.id   AF-A0A4Y8SFK3-F1
#
_cell.length_a   1.000
_cell.length_b   1.000
_cell.length_c   1.000
_cell.angle_alpha   90.00
_cell.angle_beta   90.00
_cell.angle_gamma   90.00
#
_symmetry.space_group_name_H-M   'P 1'
#
loop_
_entity.id
_entity.type
_entity.pdbx_description
1 polymer ?
#
loop_
_entity_poly.entity_id
_entity_poly.type
_entity_poly.pdbx_seq_one_letter_code
_entity_poly.pdbx_strand_id
1 'polypeptide(L)'
;MKWFLTACCCLGWLAAMAQPGIAEMQQAKQDLTASFFSAFDCSLVIATLVGLNGALKIYHNAQMGKDRVDSDVAAWFFAAIFITLAGAFLRALFGI
;
A
#
# COMPACT_ATOMS: atom_id res chain seq x y z
N MET A 1 45.34 -18.56 -24.26
CA MET A 1 44.94 -17.46 -23.34
C MET A 1 44.13 -16.35 -24.01
N LYS A 2 44.50 -15.82 -25.18
CA LYS A 2 43.77 -14.72 -25.86
C LYS A 2 42.29 -15.03 -26.18
N TRP A 3 41.98 -16.23 -26.67
CA TRP A 3 40.61 -16.66 -27.02
C TRP A 3 39.66 -16.75 -25.82
N PHE A 4 40.19 -17.12 -24.64
CA PHE A 4 39.40 -17.23 -23.41
C PHE A 4 38.97 -15.85 -22.89
N LEU A 5 39.86 -14.85 -22.99
CA LEU A 5 39.55 -13.46 -22.66
C LEU A 5 38.50 -12.86 -23.61
N THR A 6 38.62 -13.12 -24.92
CA THR A 6 37.65 -12.62 -25.91
C THR A 6 36.27 -13.24 -25.70
N ALA A 7 36.19 -14.55 -25.42
CA ALA A 7 34.93 -15.21 -25.09
C ALA A 7 34.28 -14.63 -23.82
N CYS A 8 35.09 -14.35 -22.79
CA CYS A 8 34.60 -13.76 -21.54
C CYS A 8 34.09 -12.31 -21.74
N CYS A 9 34.77 -11.50 -22.56
CA CYS A 9 34.30 -10.16 -22.92
C CYS A 9 32.99 -10.18 -23.74
N CYS A 10 32.83 -11.12 -24.67
CA CYS A 10 31.58 -11.24 -25.44
C CYS A 10 30.39 -11.64 -24.56
N LEU A 11 30.60 -12.53 -23.58
CA LEU A 11 29.57 -12.93 -22.61
C LEU A 11 29.21 -11.80 -21.64
N GLY A 12 30.20 -10.98 -21.23
CA GLY A 12 29.95 -9.79 -20.41
C GLY A 12 29.12 -8.72 -21.12
N TRP A 13 29.28 -8.56 -22.44
CA TRP A 13 28.48 -7.63 -23.24
C TRP A 13 27.01 -8.06 -23.30
N LEU A 14 26.74 -9.35 -23.53
CA LEU A 14 25.38 -9.92 -23.53
C LEU A 14 24.69 -9.74 -22.17
N ALA A 15 25.43 -9.91 -21.06
CA ALA A 15 24.90 -9.68 -19.72
C ALA A 15 24.60 -8.19 -19.44
N ALA A 16 25.41 -7.26 -19.98
CA ALA A 16 25.17 -5.82 -19.84
C ALA A 16 23.92 -5.34 -20.60
N MET A 17 23.54 -6.01 -21.70
CA MET A 17 22.29 -5.71 -22.41
C MET A 17 21.04 -6.29 -21.73
N ALA A 18 21.21 -7.19 -20.76
CA ALA A 18 20.13 -7.78 -19.96
C ALA A 18 19.83 -6.99 -18.67
N GLN A 19 20.52 -5.88 -18.43
CA GLN A 19 20.20 -4.98 -17.32
C GLN A 19 18.85 -4.31 -17.61
N PRO A 20 17.88 -4.35 -16.67
CA PRO A 20 16.58 -3.73 -16.89
C PRO A 20 16.76 -2.25 -17.26
N GLY A 21 16.28 -1.90 -18.45
CA GLY A 21 16.46 -0.57 -19.02
C GLY A 21 15.68 0.50 -18.24
N ILE A 22 15.96 1.78 -18.52
CA ILE A 22 15.18 2.92 -17.96
C ILE A 22 13.69 2.75 -18.26
N ALA A 23 13.34 2.23 -19.45
CA ALA A 23 11.96 1.98 -19.85
C ALA A 23 11.27 0.90 -19.00
N GLU A 24 11.96 -0.21 -18.71
CA GLU A 24 11.41 -1.30 -17.88
C GLU A 24 11.27 -0.86 -16.42
N MET A 25 12.21 -0.04 -15.91
CA MET A 25 12.08 0.57 -14.57
C MET A 25 10.92 1.57 -14.50
N GLN A 26 10.70 2.35 -15.56
CA GLN A 26 9.56 3.27 -15.65
C GLN A 26 8.24 2.50 -15.65
N GLN A 27 8.17 1.38 -16.39
CA GLN A 27 7.00 0.51 -16.43
C GLN A 27 6.76 -0.16 -15.07
N ALA A 28 7.81 -0.71 -14.43
CA ALA A 28 7.71 -1.28 -13.09
C ALA A 28 7.21 -0.24 -12.06
N LYS A 29 7.66 1.02 -12.15
CA LYS A 29 7.14 2.11 -11.30
C LYS A 29 5.65 2.36 -11.54
N GLN A 30 5.20 2.38 -12.79
CA GLN A 30 3.79 2.56 -13.13
C GLN A 30 2.94 1.40 -12.62
N ASP A 31 3.41 0.17 -12.78
CA ASP A 31 2.69 -1.03 -12.31
C ASP A 31 2.60 -1.06 -10.78
N LEU A 32 3.68 -0.71 -10.07
CA LEU A 32 3.68 -0.59 -8.61
C LEU A 32 2.70 0.49 -8.14
N THR A 33 2.71 1.64 -8.82
CA THR A 33 1.81 2.76 -8.54
C THR A 33 0.35 2.35 -8.72
N ALA A 34 0.01 1.75 -9.86
CA ALA A 34 -1.34 1.26 -10.16
C ALA A 34 -1.80 0.19 -9.16
N SER A 35 -0.91 -0.75 -8.83
CA SER A 35 -1.18 -1.79 -7.84
C SER A 35 -1.45 -1.19 -6.46
N PHE A 36 -0.70 -0.16 -6.06
CA PHE A 36 -0.91 0.55 -4.81
C PHE A 36 -2.26 1.25 -4.77
N PHE A 37 -2.64 2.00 -5.81
CA PHE A 37 -3.94 2.66 -5.88
C PHE A 37 -5.09 1.66 -5.81
N SER A 38 -5.02 0.56 -6.57
CA SER A 38 -6.02 -0.51 -6.55
C SER A 38 -6.15 -1.17 -5.17
N ALA A 39 -5.02 -1.52 -4.55
CA ALA A 39 -5.01 -2.11 -3.21
C ALA A 39 -5.53 -1.13 -2.14
N PHE A 40 -5.20 0.16 -2.28
CA PHE A 40 -5.68 1.20 -1.38
C PHE A 40 -7.20 1.40 -1.49
N ASP A 41 -7.75 1.44 -2.70
CA ASP A 41 -9.19 1.57 -2.92
C ASP A 41 -9.94 0.35 -2.32
N CYS A 42 -9.42 -0.86 -2.52
CA CYS A 42 -9.93 -2.07 -1.88
C CYS A 42 -9.90 -1.95 -0.34
N SER A 43 -8.79 -1.46 0.22
CA SER A 43 -8.65 -1.24 1.66
C SER A 43 -9.69 -0.24 2.19
N LEU A 44 -9.98 0.84 1.47
CA LEU A 44 -11.01 1.80 1.85
C LEU A 44 -12.43 1.20 1.87
N VAL A 45 -12.74 0.32 0.92
CA VAL A 45 -14.01 -0.42 0.91
C VAL A 45 -14.11 -1.29 2.16
N ILE A 46 -13.07 -2.08 2.48
CA ILE A 46 -13.05 -2.93 3.68
C ILE A 46 -13.14 -2.08 4.95
N ALA A 47 -12.41 -0.97 5.02
CA ALA A 47 -12.45 -0.05 6.15
C ALA A 47 -13.86 0.53 6.37
N THR A 48 -14.58 0.83 5.30
CA THR A 48 -15.97 1.28 5.37
C THR A 48 -16.87 0.21 5.97
N LEU A 49 -16.75 -1.04 5.53
CA LEU A 49 -17.53 -2.17 6.07
C LEU A 49 -17.24 -2.42 7.55
N VAL A 50 -15.96 -2.41 7.94
CA VAL A 50 -15.55 -2.58 9.35
C VAL A 50 -15.97 -1.38 10.20
N GLY A 51 -15.89 -0.16 9.65
CA GLY A 51 -16.31 1.07 10.29
C GLY A 51 -17.81 1.07 10.59
N LEU A 52 -18.64 0.64 9.63
CA LEU A 52 -20.08 0.46 9.83
C LEU A 52 -20.39 -0.57 10.92
N ASN A 53 -19.73 -1.72 10.89
CA ASN A 53 -19.88 -2.74 11.93
C ASN A 53 -19.46 -2.23 13.32
N GLY A 54 -18.40 -1.42 13.39
CA GLY A 54 -17.99 -0.75 14.63
C GLY A 54 -19.07 0.20 15.16
N ALA A 55 -19.65 1.03 14.28
CA ALA A 55 -20.72 1.96 14.64
C ALA A 55 -21.97 1.23 15.16
N LEU A 56 -22.36 0.11 14.53
CA LEU A 56 -23.47 -0.71 14.99
C LEU A 56 -23.25 -1.26 16.41
N LYS A 57 -22.03 -1.73 16.71
CA LYS A 57 -21.67 -2.23 18.04
C LYS A 57 -21.71 -1.14 19.10
N ILE A 58 -21.20 0.05 18.77
CA ILE A 58 -21.21 1.21 19.66
C ILE A 58 -22.65 1.65 19.96
N TYR A 59 -23.48 1.72 18.91
CA TYR A 59 -24.90 2.05 19.06
C TYR A 59 -25.63 1.05 19.95
N HIS A 60 -25.42 -0.25 19.71
CA HIS A 60 -25.98 -1.30 20.56
C HIS A 60 -25.50 -1.17 22.01
N ASN A 61 -24.20 -0.95 22.24
CA ASN A 61 -23.66 -0.74 23.59
C ASN A 61 -24.27 0.50 24.28
N ALA A 62 -24.51 1.57 23.52
CA ALA A 62 -25.16 2.78 24.01
C ALA A 62 -26.60 2.50 24.46
N GLN A 63 -27.37 1.76 23.66
CA GLN A 63 -28.73 1.37 24.01
C GLN A 63 -28.81 0.45 25.24
N MET A 64 -27.80 -0.39 25.44
CA MET A 64 -27.69 -1.29 26.59
C MET A 64 -27.21 -0.59 27.87
N GLY A 65 -26.94 0.72 27.83
CA GLY A 65 -26.49 1.49 28.99
C GLY A 65 -25.11 1.07 29.50
N LYS A 66 -24.23 0.58 28.62
CA LYS A 66 -22.85 0.25 29.01
C LYS A 66 -22.06 1.51 29.36
N ASP A 67 -21.22 1.39 30.39
CA ASP A 67 -20.23 2.41 30.70
C ASP A 67 -19.18 2.52 29.58
N ARG A 68 -18.57 3.70 29.44
CA ARG A 68 -17.45 4.00 28.52
C ARG A 68 -17.77 4.06 27.02
N VAL A 69 -19.04 4.18 26.64
CA VAL A 69 -19.45 4.39 25.24
C VAL A 69 -18.76 5.61 24.62
N ASP A 70 -18.59 6.70 25.37
CA ASP A 70 -17.90 7.90 24.89
C ASP A 70 -16.44 7.61 24.48
N SER A 71 -15.75 6.77 25.23
CA SER A 71 -14.39 6.33 24.91
C SER A 71 -14.36 5.44 23.67
N ASP A 72 -15.36 4.58 23.50
CA ASP A 72 -15.48 3.70 22.32
C ASP A 72 -15.77 4.52 21.05
N VAL A 73 -16.64 5.54 21.14
CA VAL A 73 -16.93 6.48 20.05
C VAL A 73 -15.67 7.23 19.65
N ALA A 74 -14.92 7.76 20.61
CA ALA A 74 -13.68 8.47 20.34
C ALA A 74 -12.65 7.55 19.65
N ALA A 75 -12.45 6.33 20.16
CA ALA A 75 -11.52 5.36 19.59
C ALA A 75 -11.90 4.98 18.14
N TRP A 76 -13.18 4.72 17.89
CA TRP A 76 -13.70 4.44 16.54
C TRP A 76 -13.49 5.61 15.58
N PHE A 77 -13.77 6.84 16.04
CA PHE A 77 -13.60 8.04 15.23
C PHE A 77 -12.13 8.29 14.87
N PHE A 78 -11.21 8.20 15.83
CA PHE A 78 -9.78 8.38 15.56
C PHE A 78 -9.22 7.26 14.68
N ALA A 79 -9.70 6.03 14.82
CA ALA A 79 -9.32 4.94 13.93
C ALA A 79 -9.76 5.20 12.47
N ALA A 80 -10.97 5.74 12.26
CA ALA A 80 -11.46 6.11 10.94
C ALA A 80 -10.58 7.20 10.30
N ILE A 81 -10.27 8.27 11.05
CA ILE A 81 -9.36 9.34 10.58
C ILE A 81 -7.98 8.77 10.22
N PHE A 82 -7.43 7.93 11.09
CA PHE A 82 -6.11 7.34 10.88
C PHE A 82 -6.03 6.57 9.56
N ILE A 83 -7.02 5.71 9.26
CA ILE A 83 -7.08 4.96 8.01
C ILE A 83 -7.22 5.89 6.79
N THR A 84 -8.05 6.92 6.87
CA THR A 84 -8.19 7.90 5.77
C THR A 84 -6.88 8.63 5.49
N LEU A 85 -6.15 9.01 6.54
CA LEU A 85 -4.87 9.72 6.40
C LEU A 85 -3.70 8.81 6.02
N ALA A 86 -3.75 7.53 6.40
CA ALA A 86 -2.69 6.56 6.09
C ALA A 86 -2.40 6.47 4.59
N GLY A 87 -3.43 6.59 3.74
CA GLY A 87 -3.24 6.64 2.29
C GLY A 87 -2.40 7.81 1.80
N ALA A 88 -2.72 9.02 2.29
CA ALA A 88 -1.96 10.22 1.96
C ALA A 88 -0.52 10.13 2.47
N PHE A 89 -0.33 9.57 3.67
CA PHE A 89 0.99 9.37 4.26
C PHE A 89 1.85 8.39 3.44
N LEU A 90 1.29 7.24 3.04
CA LEU A 90 2.00 6.25 2.24
C LEU A 90 2.36 6.77 0.86
N ARG A 91 1.45 7.51 0.21
CA ARG A 91 1.71 8.20 -1.07
C ARG A 91 2.88 9.19 -0.94
N ALA A 92 2.88 10.01 0.11
CA ALA A 92 3.97 10.94 0.39
C ALA A 92 5.31 10.22 0.66
N LEU A 93 5.28 9.10 1.39
CA LEU A 93 6.48 8.31 1.72
C LEU A 93 7.11 7.67 0.49
N PHE A 94 6.29 7.12 -0.41
CA PHE A 94 6.77 6.45 -1.63
C PHE A 94 6.94 7.40 -2.83
N GLY A 95 6.57 8.67 -2.71
CA GLY A 95 6.68 9.66 -3.79
C GLY A 95 5.77 9.34 -4.97
N ILE A 96 4.56 8.84 -4.67
CA ILE A 96 3.53 8.44 -5.64
C ILE A 96 2.33 9.39 -5.56
#